data_AF-A0A7V8X5R6-F1
#
_entry.id   AF-A0A7V8X5R6-F1
#
_cell.length_a   1.000
_cell.length_b   1.000
_cell.length_c   1.000
_cell.angle_alpha   90.00
_cell.angle_beta   90.00
_cell.angle_gamma   90.00
#
_symmetry.space_group_name_H-M   'P 1'
#
loop_
_entity.id
_entity.type
_entity.pdbx_description
1 polymer ?
#
loop_
_entity_poly.entity_id
_entity_poly.type
_entity_poly.pdbx_seq_one_letter_code
_entity_poly.pdbx_strand_id
1 'polypeptide(L)'
;VDPNSVQYVQAGSGWAQAVESGQADASLCWEGLRAQWGAVGLEYDYILGKDWSAFPSNSFQVRLDDVEDESLTELYTNYLRGWAMGMEFAYWNPLAATQITTNVEEISASLNESFPDMAVGVESLWQNAQIFRGDFDSRAGWGDHDLESWQAYFDTLLELGQIEDAISAEEVCRNDYIAGANDFDVEAVMEDARAYELDETFAALDMPEDAGFTKDELG
;
A
#
# COMPACT_ATOMS: atom_id res chain seq x y z
N VAL A 1 -3.77 -20.57 17.80
CA VAL A 1 -4.64 -19.88 18.78
C VAL A 1 -6.06 -20.20 18.38
N ASP A 2 -6.97 -20.50 19.32
CA ASP A 2 -8.39 -20.68 18.99
C ASP A 2 -9.00 -19.30 18.69
N PRO A 3 -9.52 -19.02 17.48
CA PRO A 3 -10.14 -17.73 17.16
C PRO A 3 -11.28 -17.36 18.11
N ASN A 4 -11.99 -18.34 18.68
CA ASN A 4 -13.07 -18.10 19.63
C ASN A 4 -12.57 -17.60 21.00
N SER A 5 -11.27 -17.71 21.27
CA SER A 5 -10.64 -17.14 22.47
C SER A 5 -10.27 -15.65 22.32
N VAL A 6 -10.44 -15.08 21.12
CA VAL A 6 -10.12 -13.68 20.83
C VAL A 6 -11.40 -12.85 20.85
N GLN A 7 -11.39 -11.76 21.62
CA GLN A 7 -12.47 -10.77 21.61
C GLN A 7 -12.13 -9.63 20.66
N TYR A 8 -12.97 -9.44 19.64
CA TYR A 8 -12.82 -8.30 18.71
C TYR A 8 -13.39 -7.02 19.32
N VAL A 9 -12.62 -5.94 19.24
CA VAL A 9 -13.02 -4.59 19.63
C VAL A 9 -13.00 -3.69 18.40
N GLN A 10 -14.13 -3.09 18.08
CA GLN A 10 -14.22 -2.13 16.98
C GLN A 10 -13.78 -0.74 17.46
N ALA A 11 -12.55 -0.35 17.13
CA ALA A 11 -11.97 0.93 17.55
C ALA A 11 -12.11 2.07 16.51
N GLY A 12 -12.62 1.79 15.30
CA GLY A 12 -12.62 2.77 14.21
C GLY A 12 -11.19 3.21 13.89
N SER A 13 -10.94 4.53 13.82
CA SER A 13 -9.59 5.09 13.67
C SER A 13 -8.77 5.12 14.97
N GLY A 14 -9.37 4.79 16.12
CA GLY A 14 -8.74 4.88 17.44
C GLY A 14 -7.93 3.64 17.85
N TRP A 15 -7.22 3.00 16.91
CA TRP A 15 -6.53 1.73 17.16
C TRP A 15 -5.48 1.83 18.26
N ALA A 16 -4.62 2.86 18.25
CA ALA A 16 -3.64 3.09 19.30
C ALA A 16 -4.31 3.39 20.65
N GLN A 17 -5.34 4.25 20.67
CA GLN A 17 -6.03 4.63 21.90
C GLN A 17 -6.75 3.44 22.55
N ALA A 18 -7.27 2.50 21.75
CA ALA A 18 -7.84 1.27 22.26
C ALA A 18 -6.79 0.42 23.01
N VAL A 19 -5.55 0.38 22.52
CA VAL A 19 -4.45 -0.30 23.22
C VAL A 19 -4.01 0.49 24.46
N GLU A 20 -3.71 1.79 24.32
CA GLU A 20 -3.23 2.64 25.43
C GLU A 20 -4.21 2.69 26.61
N SER A 21 -5.51 2.68 26.34
CA SER A 21 -6.55 2.71 27.38
C SER A 21 -6.85 1.35 27.99
N GLY A 22 -6.23 0.28 27.51
CA GLY A 22 -6.49 -1.10 27.93
C GLY A 22 -7.85 -1.64 27.45
N GLN A 23 -8.44 -1.03 26.43
CA GLN A 23 -9.67 -1.53 25.79
C GLN A 23 -9.38 -2.78 24.93
N ALA A 24 -8.18 -2.89 24.37
CA ALA A 24 -7.69 -4.04 23.62
C ALA A 24 -6.23 -4.34 23.98
N ASP A 25 -5.84 -5.61 23.92
CA ASP A 25 -4.45 -6.03 24.18
C ASP A 25 -3.53 -5.83 22.95
N ALA A 26 -4.10 -5.74 21.75
CA ALA A 26 -3.41 -5.53 20.48
C ALA A 26 -4.34 -4.85 19.47
N SER A 27 -3.76 -4.24 18.43
CA SER A 27 -4.52 -3.67 17.30
C SER A 27 -4.01 -4.20 15.96
N LEU A 28 -4.93 -4.54 15.06
CA LEU A 28 -4.63 -4.81 13.66
C LEU A 28 -4.76 -3.50 12.89
N CYS A 29 -3.64 -3.00 12.37
CA CYS A 29 -3.55 -1.68 11.74
C CYS A 29 -2.60 -1.70 10.53
N TRP A 30 -2.52 -0.56 9.85
CA TRP A 30 -1.74 -0.38 8.63
C TRP A 30 -0.27 -0.13 9.00
N GLU A 31 0.68 -0.65 8.21
CA GLU A 31 2.11 -0.57 8.58
C GLU A 31 2.57 0.88 8.74
N GLY A 32 2.12 1.79 7.86
CA GLY A 32 2.48 3.21 7.93
C GLY A 32 2.04 3.95 9.19
N LEU A 33 1.15 3.39 10.02
CA LEU A 33 0.81 3.99 11.32
C LEU A 33 1.94 3.87 12.33
N ARG A 34 2.89 2.94 12.15
CA ARG A 34 4.06 2.81 13.02
C ARG A 34 4.88 4.10 13.03
N ALA A 35 5.10 4.71 11.87
CA ALA A 35 5.76 6.02 11.77
C ALA A 35 5.00 7.08 12.58
N GLN A 36 3.68 7.17 12.39
CA GLN A 36 2.83 8.17 13.06
C GLN A 36 2.81 8.00 14.58
N TRP A 37 2.65 6.76 15.05
CA TRP A 37 2.60 6.44 16.47
C TRP A 37 3.96 6.66 17.14
N GLY A 38 5.06 6.24 16.50
CA GLY A 38 6.40 6.51 16.98
C GLY A 38 6.70 8.00 17.12
N ALA A 39 6.23 8.82 16.17
CA ALA A 39 6.42 10.28 16.20
C ALA A 39 5.76 10.97 17.41
N VAL A 40 4.70 10.39 17.98
CA VAL A 40 4.03 10.89 19.19
C VAL A 40 4.44 10.13 20.46
N GLY A 41 5.47 9.29 20.37
CA GLY A 41 6.05 8.57 21.51
C GLY A 41 5.29 7.32 21.94
N LEU A 42 4.44 6.77 21.06
CA LEU A 42 3.80 5.48 21.29
C LEU A 42 4.73 4.35 20.82
N GLU A 43 5.10 3.47 21.75
CA GLU A 43 6.00 2.36 21.52
C GLU A 43 5.25 1.03 21.66
N TYR A 44 5.28 0.21 20.60
CA TYR A 44 4.63 -1.10 20.55
C TYR A 44 5.59 -2.17 20.05
N ASP A 45 5.30 -3.42 20.41
CA ASP A 45 5.85 -4.58 19.73
C ASP A 45 5.04 -4.87 18.48
N TYR A 46 5.71 -5.08 17.35
CA TYR A 46 5.06 -5.25 16.04
C TYR A 46 5.15 -6.69 15.54
N ILE A 47 4.03 -7.21 15.06
CA ILE A 47 3.95 -8.42 14.25
C ILE A 47 3.70 -7.97 12.81
N LEU A 48 4.72 -7.98 11.97
CA LEU A 48 4.64 -7.45 10.60
C LEU A 48 4.17 -8.53 9.62
N GLY A 49 3.05 -8.27 8.94
CA GLY A 49 2.47 -9.22 7.99
C GLY A 49 3.42 -9.62 6.87
N LYS A 50 4.28 -8.70 6.39
CA LYS A 50 5.27 -8.98 5.33
C LYS A 50 6.26 -10.10 5.65
N ASP A 51 6.49 -10.38 6.93
CA ASP A 51 7.50 -11.37 7.34
C ASP A 51 6.95 -12.81 7.36
N TRP A 52 5.63 -13.00 7.34
CA TRP A 52 5.02 -14.32 7.57
C TRP A 52 3.67 -14.57 6.89
N SER A 53 2.91 -13.52 6.56
CA SER A 53 1.59 -13.66 5.96
C SER A 53 1.71 -14.01 4.49
N ALA A 54 1.02 -15.08 4.09
CA ALA A 54 0.83 -15.43 2.69
C ALA A 54 -0.47 -14.85 2.11
N PHE A 55 -1.23 -14.03 2.87
CA PHE A 55 -2.49 -13.47 2.42
C PHE A 55 -2.32 -12.14 1.68
N PRO A 56 -3.20 -11.87 0.70
CA PRO A 56 -3.24 -10.59 0.02
C PRO A 56 -3.74 -9.49 0.96
N SER A 57 -3.54 -8.24 0.55
CA SER A 57 -4.04 -7.06 1.25
C SER A 57 -5.05 -6.32 0.35
N ASN A 58 -4.81 -5.05 0.05
CA ASN A 58 -5.70 -4.24 -0.74
C ASN A 58 -5.61 -4.56 -2.25
N SER A 59 -6.72 -4.41 -2.95
CA SER A 59 -6.82 -4.56 -4.41
C SER A 59 -7.79 -3.55 -5.00
N PHE A 60 -7.70 -3.33 -6.32
CA PHE A 60 -8.74 -2.63 -7.05
C PHE A 60 -9.93 -3.55 -7.27
N GLN A 61 -11.13 -2.99 -7.16
CA GLN A 61 -12.38 -3.70 -7.38
C GLN A 61 -13.03 -3.13 -8.63
N VAL A 62 -13.24 -3.99 -9.64
CA VAL A 62 -13.92 -3.64 -10.90
C VAL A 62 -15.18 -4.48 -10.99
N ARG A 63 -16.28 -3.89 -11.48
CA ARG A 63 -17.52 -4.65 -11.68
C ARG A 63 -17.30 -5.69 -12.76
N LEU A 64 -17.86 -6.88 -12.59
CA LEU A 64 -17.74 -7.95 -13.59
C LEU A 64 -18.25 -7.50 -14.96
N ASP A 65 -19.41 -6.84 -15.03
CA ASP A 65 -19.97 -6.30 -16.28
C ASP A 65 -19.00 -5.33 -16.99
N ASP A 66 -18.18 -4.58 -16.23
CA ASP A 66 -17.20 -3.67 -16.81
C ASP A 66 -15.96 -4.43 -17.35
N VAL A 67 -15.62 -5.58 -16.77
CA VAL A 67 -14.54 -6.46 -17.26
C VAL A 67 -14.98 -7.22 -18.51
N GLU A 68 -16.25 -7.60 -18.61
CA GLU A 68 -16.81 -8.32 -19.76
C GLU A 68 -17.08 -7.38 -20.97
N ASP A 69 -17.13 -6.07 -20.76
CA ASP A 69 -17.24 -5.08 -21.83
C ASP A 69 -15.86 -4.72 -22.41
N GLU A 70 -15.52 -5.36 -23.54
CA GLU A 70 -14.27 -5.10 -24.27
C GLU A 70 -14.06 -3.62 -24.64
N SER A 71 -15.12 -2.81 -24.73
CA SER A 71 -15.00 -1.37 -25.03
C SER A 71 -14.41 -0.57 -23.85
N LEU A 72 -14.41 -1.13 -22.64
CA LEU A 72 -13.83 -0.53 -21.45
C LEU A 72 -12.40 -1.02 -21.17
N THR A 73 -11.92 -2.05 -21.87
CA THR A 73 -10.59 -2.61 -21.64
C THR A 73 -9.49 -1.55 -21.73
N GLU A 74 -9.54 -0.67 -22.74
CA GLU A 74 -8.55 0.40 -22.89
C GLU A 74 -8.63 1.42 -21.73
N LEU A 75 -9.83 1.76 -21.26
CA LEU A 75 -10.02 2.68 -20.15
C LEU A 75 -9.37 2.15 -18.87
N TYR A 76 -9.67 0.92 -18.48
CA TYR A 76 -9.11 0.31 -17.27
C TYR A 76 -7.60 0.10 -17.39
N THR A 77 -7.13 -0.36 -18.56
CA THR A 77 -5.69 -0.52 -18.81
C THR A 77 -4.95 0.81 -18.65
N ASN A 78 -5.47 1.89 -19.23
CA ASN A 78 -4.82 3.21 -19.15
C ASN A 78 -4.88 3.80 -17.75
N TYR A 79 -6.00 3.61 -17.02
CA TYR A 79 -6.11 4.02 -15.63
C TYR A 79 -5.08 3.29 -14.75
N LEU A 80 -5.03 1.96 -14.86
CA LEU A 80 -4.09 1.13 -14.10
C LEU A 80 -2.63 1.39 -14.50
N ARG A 81 -2.36 1.73 -15.77
CA ARG A 81 -1.04 2.20 -16.21
C ARG A 81 -0.62 3.48 -15.50
N GLY A 82 -1.51 4.48 -15.43
CA GLY A 82 -1.24 5.71 -14.69
C GLY A 82 -0.96 5.45 -13.21
N TRP A 83 -1.73 4.53 -12.60
CA TRP A 83 -1.46 4.10 -11.23
C TRP A 83 -0.10 3.40 -11.10
N ALA A 84 0.20 2.42 -11.94
CA ALA A 84 1.47 1.67 -11.91
C ALA A 84 2.68 2.57 -12.12
N MET A 85 2.60 3.54 -13.04
CA MET A 85 3.64 4.57 -13.22
C MET A 85 3.83 5.42 -11.96
N GLY A 86 2.75 5.77 -11.26
CA GLY A 86 2.83 6.47 -9.97
C GLY A 86 3.49 5.64 -8.87
N MET A 87 3.20 4.34 -8.81
CA MET A 87 3.85 3.42 -7.87
C MET A 87 5.34 3.25 -8.17
N GLU A 88 5.70 3.12 -9.45
CA GLU A 88 7.09 3.06 -9.90
C GLU A 88 7.83 4.35 -9.56
N PHE A 89 7.25 5.51 -9.87
CA PHE A 89 7.80 6.82 -9.51
C PHE A 89 8.05 6.92 -8.00
N ALA A 90 7.08 6.52 -7.17
CA ALA A 90 7.17 6.60 -5.72
C ALA A 90 8.20 5.63 -5.12
N TYR A 91 8.45 4.51 -5.78
CA TYR A 91 9.55 3.61 -5.40
C TYR A 91 10.91 4.29 -5.61
N TRP A 92 11.10 4.98 -6.74
CA TRP A 92 12.35 5.68 -7.03
C TRP A 92 12.54 6.92 -6.16
N ASN A 93 11.50 7.75 -6.00
CA ASN A 93 11.58 9.00 -5.25
C ASN A 93 10.38 9.16 -4.28
N PRO A 94 10.42 8.49 -3.10
CA PRO A 94 9.39 8.64 -2.08
C PRO A 94 9.26 10.07 -1.55
N LEU A 95 10.32 10.88 -1.54
CA LEU A 95 10.24 12.30 -1.15
C LEU A 95 9.35 13.08 -2.10
N ALA A 96 9.59 12.95 -3.41
CA ALA A 96 8.78 13.60 -4.43
C ALA A 96 7.35 13.09 -4.40
N ALA A 97 7.14 11.78 -4.25
CA ALA A 97 5.80 11.21 -4.17
C ALA A 97 5.00 11.74 -2.96
N THR A 98 5.64 11.85 -1.79
CA THR A 98 5.00 12.48 -0.62
C THR A 98 4.70 13.95 -0.89
N GLN A 99 5.65 14.74 -1.42
CA GLN A 99 5.45 16.15 -1.74
C GLN A 99 4.29 16.37 -2.71
N ILE A 100 4.23 15.61 -3.81
CA ILE A 100 3.15 15.67 -4.78
C ILE A 100 1.81 15.40 -4.08
N THR A 101 1.74 14.34 -3.28
CA THR A 101 0.51 13.91 -2.61
C THR A 101 0.03 14.94 -1.57
N THR A 102 0.92 15.51 -0.78
CA THR A 102 0.58 16.53 0.24
C THR A 102 0.18 17.88 -0.38
N ASN A 103 0.51 18.10 -1.65
CA ASN A 103 0.15 19.31 -2.39
C ASN A 103 -1.15 19.18 -3.20
N VAL A 104 -1.80 18.00 -3.20
CA VAL A 104 -3.13 17.83 -3.81
C VAL A 104 -4.15 18.62 -2.98
N GLU A 105 -4.74 19.66 -3.58
CA GLU A 105 -5.56 20.66 -2.89
C GLU A 105 -6.65 20.03 -2.02
N GLU A 106 -7.34 19.01 -2.55
CA GLU A 106 -8.48 18.35 -1.92
C GLU A 106 -8.13 17.58 -0.63
N ILE A 107 -6.89 17.11 -0.49
CA ILE A 107 -6.45 16.27 0.65
C ILE A 107 -5.33 16.90 1.47
N SER A 108 -4.69 17.97 0.96
CA SER A 108 -3.53 18.63 1.56
C SER A 108 -3.74 19.01 3.02
N ALA A 109 -4.87 19.64 3.35
CA ALA A 109 -5.18 20.06 4.72
C ALA A 109 -5.23 18.87 5.69
N SER A 110 -5.88 17.77 5.29
CA SER A 110 -5.99 16.57 6.12
C SER A 110 -4.66 15.84 6.28
N LEU A 111 -3.83 15.80 5.23
CA LEU A 111 -2.51 15.19 5.29
C LEU A 111 -1.55 16.00 6.14
N ASN A 112 -1.54 17.33 6.00
CA ASN A 112 -0.71 18.22 6.81
C ASN A 112 -1.11 18.21 8.29
N GLU A 113 -2.39 17.97 8.61
CA GLU A 113 -2.82 17.73 10.00
C GLU A 113 -2.35 16.37 10.52
N SER A 114 -2.42 15.32 9.70
CA SER A 114 -2.01 13.96 10.10
C SER A 114 -0.49 13.82 10.22
N PHE A 115 0.25 14.57 9.41
CA PHE A 115 1.71 14.53 9.30
C PHE A 115 2.28 15.96 9.46
N PRO A 116 2.35 16.50 10.69
CA PRO A 116 2.94 17.81 10.91
C PRO A 116 4.46 17.84 10.62
N ASP A 117 5.11 16.67 10.66
CA ASP A 117 6.49 16.45 10.24
C ASP A 117 6.51 15.57 8.98
N MET A 118 7.00 16.11 7.87
CA MET A 118 7.02 15.39 6.59
C MET A 118 8.00 14.21 6.57
N ALA A 119 9.01 14.17 7.44
CA ALA A 119 9.83 12.98 7.61
C ALA A 119 8.97 11.77 8.01
N VAL A 120 7.98 11.99 8.87
CA VAL A 120 7.02 10.96 9.31
C VAL A 120 6.08 10.57 8.17
N GLY A 121 5.67 11.53 7.34
CA GLY A 121 4.84 11.27 6.16
C GLY A 121 5.56 10.39 5.12
N VAL A 122 6.83 10.69 4.85
CA VAL A 122 7.70 9.91 3.96
C VAL A 122 7.90 8.50 4.49
N GLU A 123 8.26 8.35 5.77
CA GLU A 123 8.44 7.04 6.40
C GLU A 123 7.13 6.23 6.43
N SER A 124 5.99 6.89 6.68
CA SER A 124 4.67 6.25 6.64
C SER A 124 4.32 5.74 5.24
N LEU A 125 4.61 6.50 4.19
CA LEU A 125 4.47 6.06 2.81
C LEU A 125 5.38 4.86 2.52
N TRP A 126 6.65 4.93 2.94
CA TRP A 126 7.63 3.88 2.66
C TRP A 126 7.29 2.56 3.34
N GLN A 127 6.85 2.61 4.60
CA GLN A 127 6.37 1.45 5.34
C GLN A 127 5.21 0.74 4.62
N ASN A 128 4.26 1.50 4.05
CA ASN A 128 3.22 0.91 3.21
C ASN A 128 3.77 0.39 1.87
N ALA A 129 4.79 1.06 1.32
CA ALA A 129 5.40 0.67 0.04
C ALA A 129 6.03 -0.71 0.05
N GLN A 130 6.65 -1.08 1.16
CA GLN A 130 7.19 -2.42 1.34
C GLN A 130 6.11 -3.51 1.24
N ILE A 131 4.86 -3.20 1.64
CA ILE A 131 3.73 -4.13 1.51
C ILE A 131 3.23 -4.22 0.07
N PHE A 132 2.87 -3.09 -0.53
CA PHE A 132 2.24 -3.14 -1.86
C PHE A 132 3.23 -3.51 -2.96
N ARG A 133 4.52 -3.17 -2.82
CA ARG A 133 5.59 -3.63 -3.72
C ARG A 133 5.88 -5.12 -3.51
N GLY A 134 5.96 -5.54 -2.25
CA GLY A 134 6.27 -6.92 -1.87
C GLY A 134 7.55 -7.45 -2.52
N ASP A 135 7.59 -8.76 -2.77
CA ASP A 135 8.63 -9.39 -3.59
C ASP A 135 8.38 -9.08 -5.07
N PHE A 136 8.85 -7.93 -5.54
CA PHE A 136 8.55 -7.43 -6.88
C PHE A 136 9.15 -8.32 -7.99
N ASP A 137 10.29 -8.95 -7.73
CA ASP A 137 11.01 -9.79 -8.72
C ASP A 137 10.24 -11.08 -9.07
N SER A 138 9.33 -11.53 -8.20
CA SER A 138 8.48 -12.69 -8.47
C SER A 138 7.15 -12.35 -9.16
N ARG A 139 6.87 -11.06 -9.42
CA ARG A 139 5.60 -10.57 -9.95
C ARG A 139 5.67 -10.22 -11.44
N ALA A 140 4.51 -10.22 -12.10
CA ALA A 140 4.38 -9.75 -13.48
C ALA A 140 4.44 -8.21 -13.63
N GLY A 141 4.49 -7.48 -12.52
CA GLY A 141 4.53 -6.02 -12.46
C GLY A 141 3.70 -5.46 -11.29
N TRP A 142 3.48 -4.15 -11.27
CA TRP A 142 2.61 -3.52 -10.28
C TRP A 142 1.18 -4.02 -10.39
N GLY A 143 0.58 -4.33 -9.25
CA GLY A 143 -0.80 -4.78 -9.13
C GLY A 143 -1.04 -6.26 -9.39
N ASP A 144 0.00 -7.03 -9.75
CA ASP A 144 -0.10 -8.47 -10.00
C ASP A 144 -0.65 -9.22 -8.79
N HIS A 145 -1.65 -10.08 -9.04
CA HIS A 145 -2.26 -10.93 -8.03
C HIS A 145 -1.67 -12.34 -8.07
N ASP A 146 -1.14 -12.79 -6.93
CA ASP A 146 -0.90 -14.20 -6.67
C ASP A 146 -2.24 -14.90 -6.37
N LEU A 147 -2.72 -15.70 -7.32
CA LEU A 147 -3.99 -16.41 -7.18
C LEU A 147 -3.94 -17.53 -6.15
N GLU A 148 -2.77 -18.11 -5.87
CA GLU A 148 -2.64 -19.11 -4.80
C GLU A 148 -2.79 -18.45 -3.43
N SER A 149 -2.20 -17.27 -3.26
CA SER A 149 -2.39 -16.43 -2.07
C SER A 149 -3.86 -16.05 -1.84
N TRP A 150 -4.57 -15.63 -2.89
CA TRP A 150 -6.01 -15.34 -2.82
C TRP A 150 -6.84 -16.57 -2.49
N GLN A 151 -6.55 -17.72 -3.11
CA GLN A 151 -7.28 -18.95 -2.82
C GLN A 151 -7.08 -19.37 -1.36
N ALA A 152 -5.85 -19.32 -0.85
CA ALA A 152 -5.55 -19.61 0.56
C ALA A 152 -6.31 -18.68 1.52
N TYR A 153 -6.48 -17.40 1.16
CA TYR A 153 -7.28 -16.46 1.93
C TYR A 153 -8.76 -16.85 1.95
N PHE A 154 -9.38 -17.12 0.80
CA PHE A 154 -10.79 -17.54 0.73
C PHE A 154 -11.06 -18.87 1.43
N ASP A 155 -10.16 -19.84 1.28
CA ASP A 155 -10.24 -21.12 1.97
C ASP A 155 -10.19 -20.93 3.50
N THR A 156 -9.32 -20.03 3.97
CA THR A 156 -9.23 -19.68 5.39
C THR A 156 -10.51 -19.01 5.88
N LEU A 157 -11.12 -18.12 5.11
CA LEU A 157 -12.41 -17.51 5.48
C LEU A 157 -13.52 -18.56 5.61
N LEU A 158 -13.55 -19.55 4.72
CA LEU A 158 -14.51 -20.65 4.78
C LEU A 158 -14.26 -21.56 6.00
N GLU A 159 -13.00 -21.91 6.28
CA GLU A 159 -12.63 -22.71 7.47
C GLU A 159 -13.01 -22.00 8.77
N LEU A 160 -12.84 -20.68 8.82
CA LEU A 160 -13.24 -19.85 9.96
C LEU A 160 -14.76 -19.62 10.04
N GLY A 161 -15.54 -20.05 9.03
CA GLY A 161 -16.97 -19.84 8.95
C GLY A 161 -17.38 -18.37 8.76
N GLN A 162 -16.49 -17.54 8.22
CA GLN A 162 -16.80 -16.14 7.88
C GLN A 162 -17.58 -16.01 6.57
N ILE A 163 -17.52 -17.05 5.73
CA ILE A 163 -18.33 -17.23 4.53
C ILE A 163 -18.94 -18.64 4.56
N GLU A 164 -20.10 -18.81 3.91
CA GLU A 164 -20.82 -20.08 3.87
C GLU A 164 -20.46 -20.93 2.65
N ASP A 165 -20.15 -20.27 1.53
CA ASP A 165 -19.84 -20.88 0.25
C ASP A 165 -18.37 -20.67 -0.12
N ALA A 166 -17.78 -21.67 -0.77
CA ALA A 166 -16.42 -21.57 -1.30
C ALA A 166 -16.36 -20.52 -2.42
N ILE A 167 -15.29 -19.74 -2.42
CA ILE A 167 -14.99 -18.75 -3.47
C ILE A 167 -13.77 -19.26 -4.25
N SER A 168 -13.89 -19.29 -5.58
CA SER A 168 -12.75 -19.54 -6.46
C SER A 168 -12.01 -18.24 -6.73
N ALA A 169 -10.72 -18.18 -6.40
CA ALA A 169 -9.88 -17.02 -6.68
C ALA A 169 -9.84 -16.70 -8.18
N GLU A 170 -9.80 -17.70 -9.05
CA GLU A 170 -9.78 -17.51 -10.51
C GLU A 170 -11.06 -16.85 -11.06
N GLU A 171 -12.19 -16.98 -10.36
CA GLU A 171 -13.45 -16.38 -10.78
C GLU A 171 -13.54 -14.89 -10.43
N VAL A 172 -12.92 -14.47 -9.31
CA VAL A 172 -13.08 -13.12 -8.72
C VAL A 172 -11.83 -12.26 -8.74
N CYS A 173 -10.65 -12.84 -8.95
CA CYS A 173 -9.37 -12.14 -9.07
C CYS A 173 -8.86 -12.23 -10.51
N ARG A 174 -8.37 -11.11 -11.04
CA ARG A 174 -8.05 -10.97 -12.47
C ARG A 174 -6.73 -10.25 -12.65
N ASN A 175 -5.87 -10.80 -13.52
CA ASN A 175 -4.61 -10.19 -13.95
C ASN A 175 -4.66 -9.69 -15.41
N ASP A 176 -5.84 -9.68 -16.03
CA ASP A 176 -6.06 -9.39 -17.44
C ASP A 176 -5.50 -8.02 -17.87
N TYR A 177 -5.49 -7.04 -16.96
CA TYR A 177 -4.98 -5.69 -17.23
C TYR A 177 -3.50 -5.49 -16.89
N ILE A 178 -2.86 -6.41 -16.16
CA ILE A 178 -1.53 -6.20 -15.56
C ILE A 178 -0.46 -6.01 -16.62
N ALA A 179 -0.47 -6.81 -17.67
CA ALA A 179 0.50 -6.68 -18.76
C ALA A 179 0.39 -5.30 -19.44
N GLY A 180 -0.83 -4.85 -19.76
CA GLY A 180 -1.04 -3.55 -20.39
C GLY A 180 -0.77 -2.38 -19.44
N ALA A 181 -1.08 -2.52 -18.15
CA ALA A 181 -0.82 -1.52 -17.12
C ALA A 181 0.69 -1.35 -16.86
N ASN A 182 1.49 -2.39 -17.06
CA ASN A 182 2.95 -2.32 -16.89
C ASN A 182 3.72 -2.11 -18.20
N ASP A 183 3.02 -1.96 -19.32
CA ASP A 183 3.61 -1.56 -20.61
C ASP A 183 3.81 -0.04 -20.64
N PHE A 184 4.85 0.42 -19.95
CA PHE A 184 5.32 1.80 -19.95
C PHE A 184 6.85 1.85 -19.88
N ASP A 185 7.42 3.01 -20.21
CA ASP A 185 8.87 3.22 -20.15
C ASP A 185 9.32 3.45 -18.71
N VAL A 186 9.81 2.38 -18.07
CA VAL A 186 10.31 2.39 -16.68
C VAL A 186 11.50 3.34 -16.54
N GLU A 187 12.40 3.40 -17.52
CA GLU A 187 13.56 4.30 -17.48
C GLU A 187 13.13 5.76 -17.53
N ALA A 188 12.14 6.09 -18.37
CA ALA A 188 11.56 7.43 -18.40
C ALA A 188 10.91 7.82 -17.05
N VAL A 189 10.14 6.90 -16.43
CA VAL A 189 9.53 7.15 -15.10
C VAL A 189 10.59 7.35 -14.02
N MET A 190 11.65 6.54 -14.03
CA MET A 190 12.79 6.68 -13.12
C MET A 190 13.49 8.04 -13.30
N GLU A 191 13.70 8.48 -14.54
CA GLU A 191 14.34 9.77 -14.81
C GLU A 191 13.41 10.96 -14.48
N ASP A 192 12.10 10.84 -14.70
CA ASP A 192 11.13 11.81 -14.22
C ASP A 192 11.15 11.92 -12.68
N ALA A 193 11.26 10.79 -11.97
CA ALA A 193 11.42 10.75 -10.53
C ALA A 193 12.72 11.40 -10.05
N ARG A 194 13.83 11.17 -10.77
CA ARG A 194 15.13 11.79 -10.48
C ARG A 194 15.10 13.31 -10.69
N ALA A 195 14.46 13.76 -11.76
CA ALA A 195 14.46 15.16 -12.18
C ALA A 195 13.43 16.03 -11.43
N TYR A 196 12.56 15.43 -10.61
CA TYR A 196 11.54 16.17 -9.88
C TYR A 196 12.16 17.14 -8.87
N GLU A 197 11.77 18.41 -8.94
CA GLU A 197 12.26 19.47 -8.05
C GLU A 197 11.58 19.39 -6.68
N LEU A 198 12.35 18.94 -5.68
CA LEU A 198 11.93 18.97 -4.28
C LEU A 198 11.96 20.41 -3.75
N ASP A 199 10.95 20.76 -2.95
CA ASP A 199 11.01 22.01 -2.19
C ASP A 199 12.01 21.91 -1.03
N GLU A 200 12.29 23.05 -0.37
CA GLU A 200 13.27 23.12 0.71
C GLU A 200 12.98 22.14 1.87
N THR A 201 11.70 21.80 2.10
CA THR A 201 11.30 20.88 3.17
C THR A 201 11.70 19.46 2.81
N PHE A 202 11.32 18.98 1.63
CA PHE A 202 11.62 17.61 1.21
C PHE A 202 13.10 17.41 0.82
N ALA A 203 13.75 18.41 0.22
CA ALA A 203 15.17 18.34 -0.12
C ALA A 203 16.07 18.19 1.13
N ALA A 204 15.60 18.64 2.31
CA ALA A 204 16.33 18.49 3.56
C ALA A 204 16.25 17.07 4.14
N LEU A 205 15.23 16.28 3.79
CA LEU A 205 14.97 14.97 4.36
C LEU A 205 15.91 13.90 3.82
N ASP A 206 16.07 12.82 4.57
CA ASP A 206 16.80 11.64 4.11
C ASP A 206 15.86 10.68 3.37
N MET A 207 16.42 9.97 2.38
CA MET A 207 15.69 8.92 1.68
C MET A 207 15.49 7.72 2.61
N PRO A 208 14.32 7.05 2.56
CA PRO A 208 14.14 5.78 3.25
C PRO A 208 15.15 4.74 2.80
N GLU A 209 15.52 3.84 3.71
CA GLU A 209 16.38 2.70 3.37
C GLU A 209 15.70 1.80 2.32
N ASP A 210 16.47 1.31 1.36
CA ASP A 210 16.02 0.48 0.23
C ASP A 210 15.09 1.17 -0.80
N ALA A 211 14.94 2.49 -0.72
CA ALA A 211 14.34 3.28 -1.80
C ALA A 211 15.16 3.17 -3.09
N GLY A 212 14.51 3.35 -4.24
CA GLY A 212 15.15 3.16 -5.54
C GLY A 212 16.35 4.08 -5.75
N PHE A 213 16.28 5.33 -5.27
CA PHE A 213 17.42 6.24 -5.20
C PHE A 213 17.97 6.41 -3.79
N THR A 214 19.25 6.74 -3.73
CA THR A 214 19.88 7.37 -2.57
C THR A 214 19.73 8.90 -2.64
N LYS A 215 19.89 9.58 -1.50
CA LYS A 215 19.87 11.06 -1.46
C LYS A 215 20.92 11.68 -2.39
N ASP A 216 22.12 11.09 -2.43
CA ASP A 216 23.23 11.57 -3.26
C ASP A 216 22.93 11.49 -4.77
N GLU A 217 22.04 10.59 -5.20
CA GLU A 217 21.64 10.46 -6.61
C GLU A 217 20.59 11.49 -7.05
N LEU A 218 19.95 12.19 -6.11
CA LEU A 218 18.99 13.28 -6.36
C LEU A 218 19.66 14.67 -6.42
N GLY A 219 20.89 14.80 -5.91
CA GLY A 219 21.68 16.05 -5.89
C GLY A 219 21.51 16.88 -4.63
#